data_AF-A0A2M9IVL0-F1
#
_entry.id   AF-A0A2M9IVL0-F1
#
_cell.length_a   1.000
_cell.length_b   1.000
_cell.length_c   1.000
_cell.angle_alpha   90.00
_cell.angle_beta   90.00
_cell.angle_gamma   90.00
#
_symmetry.space_group_name_H-M   'P 1'
#
loop_
_entity.id
_entity.type
_entity.pdbx_description
1 polymer ?
#
loop_
_entity_poly.entity_id
_entity_poly.type
_entity_poly.pdbx_seq_one_letter_code
_entity_poly.pdbx_strand_id
1 'polypeptide(L)'
;MLNAYRIELRRSPLLTAFPVMIAVDLVVLFGRSRYWIGVWPEASVAAQVGTLFLGSVLAGVSAWQAGRASRAKMPEFLLGAARPGWRIEAVRLAATLTLGFLAYGAGCLVAAAVSFRDAGPGFLWPSYLLLGASTLIIFASVGHLAGRWWPSAGFTPVVCALGCFISMLALPFKFDVLAGPPDTHLRPLPVALRLLWALAFAVLAVTAPARRSRSADDIPLRRMPRHVLGVAVVSAMCCLIAVAAVSAAGELSVQRPASAVTPLCDRADEGAPRVCVWPEHRKYLPDLTRMAQRLGQTATAQPGVEVPAGFSEFGLHRTMLGDRGFDITEGHVRTAAIAMAHDVFTASFGQCRPPPSEFRAWQAIDNLQLWLEYRSMGQDPATADQGIHTEGGSEAQREASGAARMSSAEQEKWVAREHTHLLRDPSWCKPREPR
;
A
#
# COMPACT_ATOMS: atom_id res chain seq x y z
N MET A 1 28.57 -20.94 17.87
CA MET A 1 27.16 -20.69 17.51
C MET A 1 26.91 -20.87 16.01
N LEU A 2 27.84 -20.44 15.15
CA LEU A 2 27.74 -20.56 13.69
C LEU A 2 27.42 -21.97 13.16
N ASN A 3 28.07 -23.03 13.69
CA ASN A 3 27.80 -24.40 13.24
C ASN A 3 26.37 -24.85 13.58
N ALA A 4 25.85 -24.49 14.76
CA ALA A 4 24.46 -24.80 15.13
C ALA A 4 23.47 -24.07 14.23
N TYR A 5 23.75 -22.80 13.91
CA TYR A 5 22.94 -22.03 12.97
C TYR A 5 22.93 -22.62 11.57
N ARG A 6 24.09 -23.01 11.02
CA ARG A 6 24.16 -23.69 9.72
C ARG A 6 23.39 -25.01 9.69
N ILE A 7 23.44 -25.77 10.78
CA ILE A 7 22.69 -27.03 10.91
C ILE A 7 21.18 -26.76 10.92
N GLU A 8 20.70 -25.79 11.70
CA GLU A 8 19.28 -25.44 11.74
C GLU A 8 18.80 -24.87 10.39
N LEU A 9 19.62 -24.07 9.70
CA LEU A 9 19.32 -23.58 8.36
C LEU A 9 19.12 -24.73 7.36
N ARG A 10 20.02 -25.73 7.38
CA ARG A 10 19.93 -26.93 6.51
C ARG A 10 18.77 -27.85 6.87
N ARG A 11 18.35 -27.88 8.13
CA ARG A 11 17.21 -28.67 8.63
C ARG A 11 15.87 -27.94 8.56
N SER A 12 15.88 -26.69 8.09
CA SER A 12 14.67 -25.91 7.93
C SER A 12 13.91 -26.38 6.69
N PRO A 13 12.62 -26.76 6.81
CA PRO A 13 11.78 -27.07 5.64
C PRO A 13 11.59 -25.85 4.74
N LEU A 14 11.87 -24.64 5.24
CA LEU A 14 11.87 -23.44 4.41
C LEU A 14 12.96 -23.48 3.35
N LEU A 15 14.06 -24.22 3.52
CA LEU A 15 15.11 -24.25 2.52
C LEU A 15 14.60 -24.93 1.22
N THR A 16 13.83 -26.00 1.36
CA THR A 16 13.17 -26.67 0.22
C THR A 16 11.99 -25.87 -0.32
N ALA A 17 11.26 -25.16 0.55
CA ALA A 17 10.15 -24.30 0.15
C ALA A 17 10.60 -22.91 -0.33
N PHE A 18 11.89 -22.58 -0.25
CA PHE A 18 12.41 -21.25 -0.52
C PHE A 18 12.12 -20.76 -1.95
N PRO A 19 12.31 -21.58 -3.00
CA PRO A 19 11.94 -21.18 -4.36
C PRO A 19 10.43 -20.90 -4.49
N VAL A 20 9.60 -21.68 -3.78
CA VAL A 20 8.14 -21.50 -3.79
C VAL A 20 7.76 -20.21 -3.07
N MET A 21 8.41 -19.88 -1.95
CA MET A 21 8.19 -18.61 -1.25
C MET A 21 8.51 -17.41 -2.14
N ILE A 22 9.65 -17.45 -2.85
CA ILE A 22 9.99 -16.41 -3.83
C ILE A 22 8.94 -16.36 -4.94
N ALA A 23 8.54 -17.50 -5.49
CA ALA A 23 7.55 -17.54 -6.55
C ALA A 23 6.21 -16.93 -6.10
N VAL A 24 5.73 -17.26 -4.89
CA VAL A 24 4.52 -16.67 -4.32
C VAL A 24 4.67 -15.17 -4.10
N ASP A 25 5.80 -14.72 -3.56
CA ASP A 25 6.09 -13.30 -3.35
C ASP A 25 6.06 -12.52 -4.69
N LEU A 26 6.67 -13.07 -5.73
CA LEU A 26 6.64 -12.50 -7.08
C LEU A 26 5.24 -12.54 -7.71
N VAL A 27 4.48 -13.62 -7.50
CA VAL A 27 3.08 -13.70 -7.96
C VAL A 27 2.24 -12.62 -7.29
N VAL A 28 2.41 -12.36 -5.99
CA VAL A 28 1.71 -11.28 -5.29
C VAL A 28 2.14 -9.92 -5.83
N LEU A 29 3.46 -9.72 -6.00
CA LEU A 29 4.06 -8.48 -6.50
C LEU A 29 3.53 -8.10 -7.90
N PHE A 30 3.39 -9.06 -8.82
CA PHE A 30 2.93 -8.82 -10.19
C PHE A 30 1.44 -9.12 -10.44
N GLY A 31 0.78 -9.81 -9.52
CA GLY A 31 -0.58 -10.32 -9.69
C GLY A 31 -1.67 -9.29 -9.41
N ARG A 32 -1.39 -8.26 -8.59
CA ARG A 32 -2.33 -7.17 -8.29
C ARG A 32 -2.38 -6.14 -9.42
N SER A 33 -1.23 -5.54 -9.72
CA SER A 33 -1.07 -4.59 -10.83
C SER A 33 0.42 -4.44 -11.16
N ARG A 34 0.73 -3.78 -12.29
CA ARG A 34 2.12 -3.46 -12.70
C ARG A 34 2.42 -1.96 -12.64
N TYR A 35 1.46 -1.17 -12.18
CA TYR A 35 1.54 0.28 -12.21
C TYR A 35 2.55 0.87 -11.22
N TRP A 36 2.85 0.15 -10.15
CA TRP A 36 3.90 0.50 -9.20
C TRP A 36 5.32 0.51 -9.81
N ILE A 37 5.51 -0.17 -10.96
CA ILE A 37 6.82 -0.27 -11.61
C ILE A 37 7.26 1.13 -12.06
N GLY A 38 8.38 1.62 -11.53
CA GLY A 38 8.86 2.97 -11.84
C GLY A 38 8.29 4.07 -10.94
N VAL A 39 7.69 3.73 -9.79
CA VAL A 39 7.29 4.71 -8.77
C VAL A 39 7.78 4.19 -7.41
N TRP A 40 8.82 4.82 -6.84
CA TRP A 40 9.51 4.26 -5.66
C TRP A 40 8.60 4.00 -4.44
N PRO A 41 7.71 4.93 -4.05
CA PRO A 41 6.80 4.71 -2.92
C PRO A 41 5.87 3.52 -3.16
N GLU A 42 5.26 3.45 -4.35
CA GLU A 42 4.38 2.35 -4.74
C GLU A 42 5.11 1.02 -4.85
N ALA A 43 6.32 1.01 -5.42
CA ALA A 43 7.16 -0.20 -5.49
C ALA A 43 7.55 -0.72 -4.11
N SER A 44 7.76 0.18 -3.15
CA SER A 44 8.08 -0.17 -1.76
C SER A 44 6.87 -0.80 -1.07
N VAL A 45 5.68 -0.26 -1.31
CA VAL A 45 4.41 -0.84 -0.84
C VAL A 45 4.14 -2.18 -1.50
N ALA A 46 4.31 -2.30 -2.82
CA ALA A 46 4.09 -3.53 -3.56
C ALA A 46 5.00 -4.66 -3.04
N ALA A 47 6.26 -4.37 -2.76
CA ALA A 47 7.18 -5.31 -2.12
C ALA A 47 6.73 -5.67 -0.69
N GLN A 48 6.29 -4.68 0.09
CA GLN A 48 5.80 -4.91 1.45
C GLN A 48 4.57 -5.83 1.50
N VAL A 49 3.61 -5.67 0.59
CA VAL A 49 2.36 -6.44 0.56
C VAL A 49 2.63 -7.96 0.47
N GLY A 50 3.72 -8.39 -0.17
CA GLY A 50 4.15 -9.79 -0.18
C GLY A 50 4.36 -10.38 1.22
N THR A 51 4.70 -9.54 2.21
CA THR A 51 4.90 -9.97 3.60
C THR A 51 3.63 -10.45 4.31
N LEU A 52 2.44 -10.12 3.81
CA LEU A 52 1.18 -10.70 4.29
C LEU A 52 1.18 -12.23 4.17
N PHE A 53 1.60 -12.72 3.00
CA PHE A 53 1.61 -14.14 2.69
C PHE A 53 2.85 -14.81 3.26
N LEU A 54 4.03 -14.20 3.06
CA LEU A 54 5.29 -14.72 3.60
C LEU A 54 5.26 -14.82 5.13
N GLY A 55 4.76 -13.78 5.81
CA GLY A 55 4.62 -13.77 7.26
C GLY A 55 3.76 -14.93 7.73
N SER A 56 2.62 -15.17 7.08
CA SER A 56 1.68 -16.23 7.48
C SER A 56 2.29 -17.61 7.34
N VAL A 57 3.05 -17.85 6.26
CA VAL A 57 3.85 -19.07 6.08
C VAL A 57 4.93 -19.19 7.16
N LEU A 58 5.66 -18.11 7.47
CA LEU A 58 6.66 -18.10 8.53
C LEU A 58 6.06 -18.40 9.91
N ALA A 59 4.86 -17.91 10.22
CA ALA A 59 4.17 -18.23 11.46
C ALA A 59 3.91 -19.74 11.58
N GLY A 60 3.34 -20.35 10.53
CA GLY A 60 3.08 -21.79 10.52
C GLY A 60 4.35 -22.63 10.63
N VAL A 61 5.38 -22.28 9.86
CA VAL A 61 6.64 -23.04 9.85
C VAL A 61 7.41 -22.85 11.16
N SER A 62 7.43 -21.64 11.71
CA SER A 62 8.04 -21.36 13.01
C SER A 62 7.35 -22.15 14.13
N ALA A 63 6.02 -22.23 14.12
CA ALA A 63 5.25 -23.07 15.05
C ALA A 63 5.59 -24.56 14.89
N TRP A 64 5.70 -25.04 13.66
CA TRP A 64 6.07 -26.42 13.40
C TRP A 64 7.48 -26.74 13.90
N GLN A 65 8.45 -25.87 13.63
CA GLN A 65 9.85 -26.06 14.06
C GLN A 65 9.99 -26.00 15.58
N ALA A 66 9.41 -25.01 16.23
CA ALA A 66 9.55 -24.80 17.67
C ALA A 66 8.88 -25.92 18.49
N GLY A 67 7.80 -26.51 17.97
CA GLY A 67 7.14 -27.66 18.61
C GLY A 67 7.82 -29.02 18.39
N ARG A 68 8.85 -29.12 17.52
CA ARG A 68 9.41 -30.41 17.08
C ARG A 68 9.97 -31.27 18.22
N ALA A 69 10.72 -30.67 19.13
CA ALA A 69 11.34 -31.40 20.24
C ALA A 69 10.31 -31.95 21.24
N SER A 70 9.29 -31.14 21.55
CA SER A 70 8.19 -31.56 22.43
C SER A 70 7.36 -32.69 21.81
N ARG A 71 7.14 -32.67 20.49
CA ARG A 71 6.43 -33.75 19.77
C ARG A 71 7.21 -35.07 19.75
N ALA A 72 8.53 -35.00 19.69
CA ALA A 72 9.38 -36.18 19.73
C ALA A 72 9.42 -36.85 21.11
N LYS A 73 8.72 -36.32 22.13
CA LYS A 73 8.75 -36.79 23.53
C LYS A 73 10.17 -36.96 24.07
N MET A 74 11.09 -36.15 23.56
CA MET A 74 12.52 -36.16 23.88
C MET A 74 12.94 -34.84 24.53
N PRO A 75 12.24 -34.34 25.57
CA PRO A 75 12.66 -33.12 26.26
C PRO A 75 14.01 -33.34 26.97
N GLU A 76 14.29 -34.57 27.38
CA GLU A 76 15.54 -35.04 28.01
C GLU A 76 16.79 -34.64 27.21
N PHE A 77 16.74 -34.74 25.87
CA PHE A 77 17.87 -34.39 25.00
C PHE A 77 18.17 -32.89 24.97
N LEU A 78 17.14 -32.05 25.16
CA LEU A 78 17.33 -30.60 25.30
C LEU A 78 17.78 -30.23 26.71
N LEU A 79 17.34 -30.97 27.74
CA LEU A 79 17.75 -30.77 29.13
C LEU A 79 19.19 -31.23 29.38
N GLY A 80 19.63 -32.29 28.70
CA GLY A 80 21.00 -32.80 28.70
C GLY A 80 21.96 -32.03 27.80
N ALA A 81 21.46 -31.08 26.99
CA ALA A 81 22.31 -30.23 26.19
C ALA A 81 23.15 -29.31 27.09
N ALA A 82 24.45 -29.23 26.86
CA ALA A 82 25.37 -28.36 27.62
C ALA A 82 25.09 -26.84 27.44
N ARG A 83 24.08 -26.45 26.65
CA ARG A 83 23.78 -25.05 26.31
C ARG A 83 22.41 -24.62 26.86
N PRO A 84 22.26 -23.36 27.27
CA PRO A 84 20.98 -22.86 27.75
C PRO A 84 19.93 -22.87 26.63
N GLY A 85 18.70 -23.28 26.95
CA GLY A 85 17.62 -23.49 25.98
C GLY A 85 17.31 -22.27 25.10
N TRP A 86 17.36 -21.05 25.65
CA TRP A 86 17.14 -19.82 24.87
C TRP A 86 18.11 -19.67 23.69
N ARG A 87 19.35 -20.18 23.79
CA ARG A 87 20.31 -20.13 22.68
C ARG A 87 19.90 -21.03 21.53
N ILE A 88 19.30 -22.18 21.83
CA ILE A 88 18.81 -23.12 20.82
C ILE A 88 17.61 -22.50 20.10
N GLU A 89 16.67 -21.96 20.87
CA GLU A 89 15.47 -21.31 20.31
C GLU A 89 15.82 -20.05 19.51
N ALA A 90 16.78 -19.23 19.97
CA ALA A 90 17.29 -18.08 19.20
C ALA A 90 17.84 -18.52 17.84
N VAL A 91 18.62 -19.60 17.81
CA VAL A 91 19.21 -20.09 16.55
C VAL A 91 18.12 -20.58 15.58
N ARG A 92 17.08 -21.26 16.08
CA ARG A 92 15.95 -21.72 15.26
C ARG A 92 15.13 -20.57 14.70
N LEU A 93 14.78 -19.61 15.55
CA LEU A 93 14.04 -18.41 15.12
C LEU A 93 14.87 -17.60 14.11
N ALA A 94 16.17 -17.41 14.37
CA ALA A 94 17.08 -16.71 13.47
C ALA A 94 17.21 -17.41 12.10
N ALA A 95 17.29 -18.74 12.07
CA ALA A 95 17.33 -19.50 10.81
C ALA A 95 16.03 -19.33 10.00
N THR A 96 14.88 -19.37 10.68
CA THR A 96 13.56 -19.13 10.07
C THR A 96 13.46 -17.70 9.51
N LEU A 97 13.82 -16.71 10.31
CA LEU A 97 13.82 -15.30 9.91
C LEU A 97 14.79 -15.03 8.76
N THR A 98 15.97 -15.66 8.75
CA THR A 98 16.94 -15.47 7.65
C THR A 98 16.32 -15.88 6.32
N LEU A 99 15.69 -17.05 6.25
CA LEU A 99 15.06 -17.52 5.01
C LEU A 99 13.85 -16.65 4.62
N GLY A 100 13.08 -16.19 5.60
CA GLY A 100 12.01 -15.21 5.38
C GLY A 100 12.52 -13.89 4.80
N PHE A 101 13.57 -13.31 5.40
CA PHE A 101 14.18 -12.08 4.92
C PHE A 101 14.88 -12.22 3.57
N LEU A 102 15.47 -13.38 3.27
CA LEU A 102 16.05 -13.64 1.95
C LEU A 102 14.95 -13.69 0.87
N ALA A 103 13.79 -14.29 1.15
CA ALA A 103 12.68 -14.33 0.21
C ALA A 103 12.11 -12.92 0.00
N TYR A 104 11.84 -12.19 1.09
CA TYR A 104 11.39 -10.81 1.03
C TYR A 104 12.39 -9.87 0.34
N GLY A 105 13.68 -10.06 0.62
CA GLY A 105 14.76 -9.33 -0.01
C GLY A 105 14.82 -9.60 -1.51
N ALA A 106 14.53 -10.81 -1.97
CA ALA A 106 14.41 -11.12 -3.40
C ALA A 106 13.27 -10.33 -4.06
N GLY A 107 12.10 -10.26 -3.43
CA GLY A 107 10.99 -9.41 -3.89
C GLY A 107 11.37 -7.94 -3.98
N CYS A 108 12.01 -7.39 -2.93
CA CYS A 108 12.52 -6.03 -2.92
C CYS A 108 13.54 -5.78 -4.05
N LEU A 109 14.46 -6.71 -4.27
CA LEU A 109 15.46 -6.61 -5.33
C LEU A 109 14.82 -6.64 -6.71
N VAL A 110 13.83 -7.51 -6.93
CA VAL A 110 13.09 -7.55 -8.20
C VAL A 110 12.30 -6.27 -8.40
N ALA A 111 11.58 -5.78 -7.39
CA ALA A 111 10.84 -4.51 -7.45
C ALA A 111 11.77 -3.34 -7.79
N ALA A 112 12.95 -3.29 -7.18
CA ALA A 112 13.98 -2.30 -7.49
C ALA A 112 14.50 -2.43 -8.93
N ALA A 113 14.84 -3.65 -9.35
CA ALA A 113 15.41 -3.91 -10.68
C ALA A 113 14.46 -3.55 -11.81
N VAL A 114 13.17 -3.91 -11.70
CA VAL A 114 12.18 -3.59 -12.75
C VAL A 114 11.81 -2.11 -12.76
N SER A 115 11.87 -1.43 -11.62
CA SER A 115 11.54 -0.01 -11.52
C SER A 115 12.68 0.90 -11.98
N PHE A 116 13.93 0.44 -11.93
CA PHE A 116 15.12 1.28 -12.05
C PHE A 116 15.18 2.15 -13.32
N ARG A 117 14.68 1.65 -14.46
CA ARG A 117 14.72 2.38 -15.74
C ARG A 117 13.75 3.56 -15.78
N ASP A 118 12.54 3.34 -15.29
CA ASP A 118 11.44 4.30 -15.43
C ASP A 118 11.30 5.20 -14.19
N ALA A 119 11.84 4.78 -13.04
CA ALA A 119 11.63 5.43 -11.76
C ALA A 119 12.21 6.83 -11.63
N GLY A 120 11.45 7.71 -10.97
CA GLY A 120 11.91 9.04 -10.56
C GLY A 120 13.13 9.03 -9.62
N PRO A 121 13.55 10.19 -9.10
CA PRO A 121 14.67 10.26 -8.18
C PRO A 121 14.41 9.44 -6.91
N GLY A 122 15.46 8.83 -6.36
CA GLY A 122 15.41 8.07 -5.11
C GLY A 122 15.60 6.57 -5.28
N PHE A 123 15.06 5.81 -4.34
CA PHE A 123 15.10 4.36 -4.29
C PHE A 123 13.93 3.84 -3.44
N LEU A 124 13.82 2.53 -3.22
CA LEU A 124 12.84 1.97 -2.28
C LEU A 124 12.90 2.66 -0.92
N TRP A 125 11.73 3.03 -0.40
CA TRP A 125 11.56 3.79 0.82
C TRP A 125 11.73 2.88 2.05
N PRO A 126 12.76 3.10 2.88
CA PRO A 126 13.11 2.17 3.96
C PRO A 126 11.99 1.96 4.98
N SER A 127 11.11 2.95 5.17
CA SER A 127 10.03 2.85 6.15
C SER A 127 9.02 1.76 5.83
N TYR A 128 8.63 1.60 4.55
CA TYR A 128 7.79 0.48 4.12
C TYR A 128 8.54 -0.86 4.24
N LEU A 129 9.83 -0.86 3.91
CA LEU A 129 10.65 -2.07 4.00
C LEU A 129 10.78 -2.58 5.44
N LEU A 130 11.02 -1.66 6.38
CA LEU A 130 11.10 -1.92 7.82
C LEU A 130 9.74 -2.35 8.40
N LEU A 131 8.65 -1.80 7.87
CA LEU A 131 7.30 -2.20 8.26
C LEU A 131 7.04 -3.67 7.87
N GLY A 132 7.33 -4.05 6.62
CA GLY A 132 7.27 -5.45 6.18
C GLY A 132 8.22 -6.36 6.98
N ALA A 133 9.42 -5.88 7.30
CA ALA A 133 10.35 -6.63 8.16
C ALA A 133 9.78 -6.86 9.58
N SER A 134 9.13 -5.86 10.16
CA SER A 134 8.47 -5.98 11.47
C SER A 134 7.36 -7.02 11.45
N THR A 135 6.58 -7.08 10.37
CA THR A 135 5.55 -8.10 10.12
C THR A 135 6.13 -9.50 10.15
N LEU A 136 7.19 -9.77 9.38
CA LEU A 136 7.83 -11.10 9.35
C LEU A 136 8.34 -11.53 10.73
N ILE A 137 8.92 -10.59 11.49
CA ILE A 137 9.42 -10.84 12.85
C ILE A 137 8.28 -11.20 13.79
N ILE A 138 7.20 -10.41 13.81
CA ILE A 138 6.05 -10.69 14.68
C ILE A 138 5.46 -12.05 14.36
N PHE A 139 5.22 -12.35 13.09
CA PHE A 139 4.55 -13.57 12.67
C PHE A 139 5.40 -14.81 12.96
N ALA A 140 6.69 -14.77 12.63
CA ALA A 140 7.61 -15.84 12.98
C ALA A 140 7.68 -16.04 14.50
N SER A 141 7.63 -14.96 15.29
CA SER A 141 7.67 -15.00 16.76
C SER A 141 6.38 -15.54 17.37
N VAL A 142 5.20 -15.18 16.83
CA VAL A 142 3.89 -15.71 17.24
C VAL A 142 3.87 -17.21 17.02
N GLY A 143 4.24 -17.62 15.80
CA GLY A 143 4.36 -19.03 15.45
C GLY A 143 5.31 -19.76 16.40
N HIS A 144 6.51 -19.21 16.60
CA HIS A 144 7.53 -19.81 17.46
C HIS A 144 7.01 -20.04 18.88
N LEU A 145 6.43 -19.01 19.49
CA LEU A 145 5.90 -19.06 20.84
C LEU A 145 4.74 -20.07 20.96
N ALA A 146 3.80 -20.03 20.02
CA ALA A 146 2.67 -20.95 19.99
C ALA A 146 3.11 -22.40 19.81
N GLY A 147 4.08 -22.66 18.93
CA GLY A 147 4.65 -24.00 18.72
C GLY A 147 5.28 -24.59 19.98
N ARG A 148 5.88 -23.73 20.83
CA ARG A 148 6.45 -24.15 22.12
C ARG A 148 5.39 -24.44 23.18
N TRP A 149 4.29 -23.69 23.20
CA TRP A 149 3.25 -23.83 24.22
C TRP A 149 2.18 -24.87 23.87
N TRP A 150 1.93 -25.10 22.59
CA TRP A 150 0.95 -26.06 22.08
C TRP A 150 1.60 -26.91 20.98
N PRO A 151 2.44 -27.90 21.33
CA PRO A 151 3.13 -28.70 20.32
C PRO A 151 2.15 -29.62 19.60
N SER A 152 1.83 -29.28 18.35
CA SER A 152 1.06 -30.13 17.42
C SER A 152 1.78 -30.22 16.08
N ALA A 153 1.61 -31.35 15.38
CA ALA A 153 2.24 -31.59 14.08
C ALA A 153 1.54 -30.81 12.97
N GLY A 154 0.21 -30.61 13.07
CA GLY A 154 -0.60 -29.94 12.05
C GLY A 154 -1.43 -28.79 12.60
N PHE A 155 -2.13 -28.98 13.72
CA PHE A 155 -3.08 -27.99 14.25
C PHE A 155 -2.45 -26.63 14.52
N THR A 156 -1.42 -26.56 15.36
CA THR A 156 -0.78 -25.29 15.74
C THR A 156 -0.16 -24.56 14.55
N PRO A 157 0.60 -25.23 13.65
CA PRO A 157 1.07 -24.59 12.41
C PRO A 157 -0.05 -23.98 11.55
N VAL A 158 -1.14 -24.72 11.31
CA VAL A 158 -2.26 -24.27 10.48
C VAL A 158 -2.98 -23.09 11.14
N VAL A 159 -3.28 -23.19 12.44
CA VAL A 159 -3.93 -22.12 13.20
C VAL A 159 -3.05 -20.87 13.28
N CYS A 160 -1.73 -21.02 13.44
CA CYS A 160 -0.81 -19.87 13.41
C CYS A 160 -0.78 -19.21 12.03
N ALA A 161 -0.69 -19.99 10.95
CA ALA A 161 -0.66 -19.44 9.60
C ALA A 161 -1.97 -18.72 9.25
N LEU A 162 -3.12 -19.39 9.40
CA LEU A 162 -4.43 -18.80 9.12
C LEU A 162 -4.78 -17.68 10.09
N GLY A 163 -4.50 -17.87 11.38
CA GLY A 163 -4.79 -16.88 12.42
C GLY A 163 -4.01 -15.59 12.22
N CYS A 164 -2.72 -15.66 11.86
CA CYS A 164 -1.93 -14.47 11.57
C CYS A 164 -2.39 -13.80 10.26
N PHE A 165 -2.73 -14.57 9.23
CA PHE A 165 -3.32 -14.05 7.99
C PHE A 165 -4.64 -13.30 8.26
N ILE A 166 -5.57 -13.91 8.99
CA ILE A 166 -6.85 -13.29 9.35
C ILE A 166 -6.64 -12.07 10.24
N SER A 167 -5.69 -12.13 11.18
CA SER A 167 -5.38 -11.03 12.09
C SER A 167 -4.92 -9.77 11.35
N MET A 168 -4.20 -9.90 10.23
CA MET A 168 -3.83 -8.77 9.38
C MET A 168 -5.03 -8.06 8.75
N LEU A 169 -6.05 -8.83 8.38
CA LEU A 169 -7.26 -8.30 7.76
C LEU A 169 -8.23 -7.74 8.80
N ALA A 170 -8.29 -8.36 9.97
CA ALA A 170 -9.30 -8.07 10.99
C ALA A 170 -8.85 -7.04 12.04
N LEU A 171 -7.55 -6.91 12.32
CA LEU A 171 -7.06 -6.09 13.43
C LEU A 171 -6.57 -4.72 12.96
N PRO A 172 -6.86 -3.64 13.72
CA PRO A 172 -6.55 -2.27 13.32
C PRO A 172 -5.07 -1.88 13.49
N PHE A 173 -4.16 -2.85 13.63
CA PHE A 173 -2.73 -2.58 13.89
C PHE A 173 -2.01 -1.95 12.68
N LYS A 174 -2.61 -2.01 11.48
CA LYS A 174 -2.08 -1.43 10.22
C LYS A 174 -0.60 -1.76 10.04
N PHE A 175 -0.30 -3.06 10.01
CA PHE A 175 1.04 -3.54 9.70
C PHE A 175 1.36 -3.49 8.22
N ASP A 176 0.33 -3.32 7.38
CA ASP A 176 0.49 -3.14 5.96
C ASP A 176 -0.22 -1.89 5.47
N VAL A 177 0.36 -1.32 4.42
CA VAL A 177 -0.17 -0.19 3.69
C VAL A 177 -0.49 -0.71 2.30
N LEU A 178 -1.71 -0.49 1.81
CA LEU A 178 -2.16 -1.00 0.51
C LEU A 178 -1.83 -0.03 -0.65
N ALA A 179 -1.61 1.24 -0.34
CA ALA A 179 -1.29 2.28 -1.29
C ALA A 179 -0.19 3.20 -0.73
N GLY A 180 0.82 3.49 -1.54
CA GLY A 180 1.88 4.42 -1.19
C GLY A 180 1.96 5.53 -2.23
N PRO A 181 0.98 6.45 -2.29
CA PRO A 181 1.06 7.56 -3.22
C PRO A 181 2.20 8.51 -2.80
N PRO A 182 2.87 9.20 -3.75
CA PRO A 182 4.05 10.04 -3.45
C PRO A 182 3.78 11.23 -2.52
N ASP A 183 2.52 11.65 -2.40
CA ASP A 183 2.07 12.73 -1.54
C ASP A 183 1.95 12.34 -0.06
N THR A 184 2.20 11.07 0.27
CA THR A 184 2.22 10.55 1.64
C THR A 184 3.54 9.88 1.97
N HIS A 185 3.88 9.81 3.25
CA HIS A 185 5.01 9.04 3.75
C HIS A 185 4.69 8.45 5.12
N LEU A 186 5.39 7.37 5.46
CA LEU A 186 5.27 6.78 6.78
C LEU A 186 6.07 7.57 7.81
N ARG A 187 5.43 7.92 8.93
CA ARG A 187 6.12 8.57 10.04
C ARG A 187 7.14 7.61 10.67
N PRO A 188 8.38 8.07 10.95
CA PRO A 188 9.42 7.20 11.47
C PRO A 188 9.09 6.65 12.86
N LEU A 189 8.43 7.44 13.73
CA LEU A 189 8.13 7.02 15.10
C LEU A 189 7.14 5.83 15.18
N PRO A 190 5.95 5.85 14.54
CA PRO A 190 5.07 4.68 14.49
C PRO A 190 5.70 3.41 13.90
N VAL A 191 6.60 3.56 12.91
CA VAL A 191 7.35 2.44 12.33
C VAL A 191 8.37 1.90 13.33
N ALA A 192 9.13 2.78 13.99
CA ALA A 192 10.09 2.39 15.02
C ALA A 192 9.42 1.67 16.21
N LEU A 193 8.23 2.11 16.64
CA LEU A 193 7.47 1.45 17.70
C LEU A 193 7.01 0.04 17.31
N ARG A 194 6.57 -0.16 16.06
CA ARG A 194 6.23 -1.49 15.53
C ARG A 194 7.45 -2.40 15.44
N LEU A 195 8.58 -1.86 15.01
CA LEU A 195 9.84 -2.60 14.98
C LEU A 195 10.31 -2.97 16.40
N LEU A 196 10.22 -2.04 17.35
CA LEU A 196 10.54 -2.30 18.76
C LEU A 196 9.62 -3.39 19.33
N TRP A 197 8.32 -3.31 19.07
CA TRP A 197 7.37 -4.35 19.46
C TRP A 197 7.76 -5.70 18.86
N ALA A 198 8.06 -5.75 17.56
CA ALA A 198 8.48 -6.96 16.88
C ALA A 198 9.73 -7.59 17.51
N LEU A 199 10.75 -6.78 17.79
CA LEU A 199 11.99 -7.24 18.41
C LEU A 199 11.78 -7.71 19.85
N ALA A 200 11.03 -6.96 20.65
CA ALA A 200 10.65 -7.37 22.01
C ALA A 200 9.85 -8.68 21.99
N PHE A 201 9.00 -8.88 20.98
CA PHE A 201 8.21 -10.09 20.87
C PHE A 201 9.06 -11.29 20.42
N ALA A 202 10.06 -11.08 19.56
CA ALA A 202 11.05 -12.11 19.21
C ALA A 202 11.89 -12.53 20.42
N VAL A 203 12.36 -11.57 21.23
CA VAL A 203 13.08 -11.87 22.48
C VAL A 203 12.18 -12.64 23.44
N LEU A 204 10.91 -12.26 23.57
CA LEU A 204 9.95 -12.98 24.40
C LEU A 204 9.72 -14.41 23.87
N ALA A 205 9.53 -14.59 22.56
CA ALA A 205 9.29 -15.91 21.96
C ALA A 205 10.43 -16.90 22.24
N VAL A 206 11.66 -16.40 22.31
CA VAL A 206 12.86 -17.20 22.58
C VAL A 206 13.08 -17.42 24.09
N THR A 207 12.78 -16.42 24.92
CA THR A 207 13.06 -16.46 26.37
C THR A 207 11.89 -16.93 27.23
N ALA A 208 10.68 -17.01 26.68
CA ALA A 208 9.50 -17.45 27.42
C ALA A 208 9.70 -18.88 27.97
N PRO A 209 9.22 -19.16 29.19
CA PRO A 209 9.23 -20.52 29.73
C PRO A 209 8.35 -21.43 28.86
N ALA A 210 8.78 -22.68 28.70
CA ALA A 210 7.92 -23.69 28.09
C ALA A 210 6.68 -23.93 28.96
N ARG A 211 5.53 -24.18 28.33
CA ARG A 211 4.31 -24.50 29.06
C ARG A 211 4.53 -25.84 29.78
N ARG A 212 4.33 -25.86 31.10
CA ARG A 212 4.49 -27.06 31.93
C ARG A 212 3.45 -28.09 31.47
N SER A 213 3.89 -29.20 30.89
CA SER A 213 3.01 -30.34 30.61
C SER A 213 2.67 -31.00 31.93
N ARG A 214 1.38 -31.32 32.16
CA ARG A 214 0.90 -32.01 33.36
C ARG A 214 1.56 -33.39 33.59
N SER A 215 2.22 -33.95 32.58
CA SER A 215 2.89 -35.26 32.69
C SER A 215 4.35 -35.19 33.15
N ALA A 216 4.89 -34.00 33.44
CA ALA A 216 6.31 -33.81 33.79
C ALA A 216 6.52 -33.48 35.29
N ASP A 217 5.69 -34.03 36.17
CA ASP A 217 5.76 -33.76 37.61
C ASP A 217 6.95 -34.45 38.31
N ASP A 218 7.64 -35.40 37.65
CA ASP A 218 8.73 -36.16 38.26
C ASP A 218 10.17 -35.73 37.89
N ILE A 219 10.34 -34.72 37.01
CA ILE A 219 11.69 -34.24 36.65
C ILE A 219 11.98 -32.95 37.43
N PRO A 220 13.04 -32.90 38.28
CA PRO A 220 13.41 -31.68 38.97
C PRO A 220 13.78 -30.62 37.94
N LEU A 221 12.85 -29.69 37.72
CA LEU A 221 13.01 -28.54 36.85
C LEU A 221 14.29 -27.81 37.24
N ARG A 222 15.32 -27.91 36.38
CA ARG A 222 16.52 -27.08 36.50
C ARG A 222 16.03 -25.62 36.46
N ARG A 223 16.07 -24.96 37.61
CA ARG A 223 15.58 -23.59 37.81
C ARG A 223 16.10 -22.73 36.67
N MET A 224 15.18 -22.16 35.91
CA MET A 224 15.53 -21.22 34.85
C MET A 224 16.37 -20.10 35.50
N PRO A 225 17.54 -19.78 34.95
CA PRO A 225 18.41 -18.80 35.59
C PRO A 225 17.69 -17.45 35.66
N ARG A 226 17.77 -16.80 36.84
CA ARG A 226 17.01 -15.57 37.17
C ARG A 226 17.16 -14.46 36.12
N HIS A 227 18.34 -14.36 35.49
CA HIS A 227 18.58 -13.38 34.43
C HIS A 227 17.73 -13.61 33.18
N VAL A 228 17.48 -14.86 32.77
CA VAL A 228 16.64 -15.15 31.59
C VAL A 228 15.18 -14.89 31.88
N LEU A 229 14.72 -15.22 33.10
CA LEU A 229 13.37 -14.86 33.55
C LEU A 229 13.20 -13.33 33.59
N GLY A 230 14.19 -12.60 34.11
CA GLY A 230 14.20 -11.14 34.10
C GLY A 230 14.09 -10.57 32.68
N VAL A 231 14.85 -11.11 31.73
CA VAL A 231 14.75 -10.72 30.31
C VAL A 231 13.35 -11.01 29.76
N ALA A 232 12.77 -12.18 30.03
CA ALA A 232 11.43 -12.52 29.55
C ALA A 232 10.35 -11.57 30.10
N VAL A 233 10.43 -11.23 31.39
CA VAL A 233 9.50 -10.28 32.03
C VAL A 233 9.66 -8.88 31.44
N VAL A 234 10.89 -8.38 31.31
CA VAL A 234 11.16 -7.07 30.68
C VAL A 234 10.66 -7.06 29.24
N SER A 235 10.89 -8.13 28.48
CA SER A 235 10.41 -8.26 27.10
C SER A 235 8.89 -8.26 27.01
N ALA A 236 8.20 -8.95 27.92
CA ALA A 236 6.75 -8.96 27.98
C ALA A 236 6.20 -7.57 28.32
N MET A 237 6.77 -6.88 29.31
CA MET A 237 6.42 -5.49 29.64
C MET A 237 6.67 -4.56 28.46
N CYS A 238 7.81 -4.69 27.78
CA CYS A 238 8.13 -3.92 26.59
C CYS A 238 7.14 -4.17 25.46
N CYS A 239 6.69 -5.41 25.24
CA CYS A 239 5.64 -5.73 24.28
C CYS A 239 4.33 -5.01 24.63
N LEU A 240 3.88 -5.08 25.89
CA LEU A 240 2.65 -4.43 26.33
C LEU A 240 2.72 -2.90 26.16
N ILE A 241 3.83 -2.29 26.56
CA ILE A 241 4.09 -0.86 26.40
C ILE A 241 4.12 -0.49 24.91
N ALA A 242 4.81 -1.25 24.08
CA ALA A 242 4.93 -0.97 22.66
C ALA A 242 3.58 -1.10 21.93
N VAL A 243 2.75 -2.09 22.29
CA VAL A 243 1.38 -2.22 21.76
C VAL A 243 0.53 -1.01 22.14
N ALA A 244 0.57 -0.59 23.42
CA ALA A 244 -0.15 0.61 23.86
C ALA A 244 0.37 1.87 23.14
N ALA A 245 1.69 1.99 22.99
CA ALA A 245 2.33 3.11 22.30
C ALA A 245 1.99 3.14 20.80
N VAL A 246 1.89 1.99 20.13
CA VAL A 246 1.49 1.90 18.72
C VAL A 246 0.08 2.46 18.51
N SER A 247 -0.85 2.16 19.42
CA SER A 247 -2.20 2.73 19.39
C SER A 247 -2.21 4.24 19.68
N ALA A 248 -1.27 4.74 20.50
CA ALA A 248 -1.17 6.15 20.87
C ALA A 248 -0.35 7.01 19.88
N ALA A 249 0.47 6.41 19.02
CA ALA A 249 1.41 7.12 18.15
C ALA A 249 0.76 7.92 17.00
N GLY A 250 -0.57 7.83 16.87
CA GLY A 250 -1.35 8.49 15.83
C GLY A 250 -1.26 7.77 14.47
N GLU A 251 -1.53 8.50 13.40
CA GLU A 251 -1.57 7.96 12.05
C GLU A 251 -0.17 7.51 11.58
N LEU A 252 -0.13 6.31 10.97
CA LEU A 252 1.09 5.70 10.44
C LEU A 252 1.57 6.39 9.16
N SER A 253 0.64 6.64 8.24
CA SER A 253 0.88 7.42 7.03
C SER A 253 0.45 8.85 7.29
N VAL A 254 1.30 9.80 6.93
CA VAL A 254 0.94 11.21 6.92
C VAL A 254 1.28 11.83 5.60
N GLN A 255 0.60 12.92 5.33
CA GLN A 255 0.85 13.69 4.15
C GLN A 255 2.27 14.27 4.15
N ARG A 256 2.96 14.13 3.03
CA ARG A 256 4.23 14.78 2.73
C ARG A 256 3.99 16.26 2.45
N PRO A 257 4.83 17.18 2.96
CA PRO A 257 4.70 18.59 2.62
C PRO A 257 5.20 18.85 1.20
N ALA A 258 4.50 19.72 0.45
CA ALA A 258 4.87 20.12 -0.91
C ALA A 258 6.30 20.70 -0.99
N SER A 259 6.74 21.39 0.06
CA SER A 259 8.08 21.99 0.14
C SER A 259 9.22 20.98 0.26
N ALA A 260 8.93 19.70 0.50
CA ALA A 260 9.97 18.66 0.58
C ALA A 260 10.60 18.33 -0.77
N VAL A 261 9.97 18.73 -1.89
CA VAL A 261 10.47 18.46 -3.24
C VAL A 261 10.19 19.62 -4.18
N THR A 262 10.98 19.72 -5.23
CA THR A 262 10.64 20.57 -6.38
C THR A 262 9.71 19.77 -7.29
N PRO A 263 8.48 20.25 -7.59
CA PRO A 263 7.58 19.57 -8.51
C PRO A 263 8.20 19.52 -9.91
N LEU A 264 8.02 18.38 -10.59
CA LEU A 264 8.42 18.26 -11.98
C LEU A 264 7.26 18.75 -12.84
N CYS A 265 7.51 19.77 -13.65
CA CYS A 265 6.47 20.32 -14.52
C CYS A 265 6.91 20.36 -15.98
N ASP A 266 5.95 20.18 -16.86
CA ASP A 266 6.14 20.26 -18.30
C ASP A 266 4.92 20.89 -18.97
N ARG A 267 5.08 21.28 -20.23
CA ARG A 267 4.02 21.80 -21.09
C ARG A 267 4.26 21.38 -22.53
N ALA A 268 3.20 21.06 -23.27
CA ALA A 268 3.34 20.67 -24.67
C ALA A 268 3.90 21.81 -25.53
N ASP A 269 3.36 23.01 -25.36
CA ASP A 269 3.70 24.23 -26.09
C ASP A 269 3.52 25.48 -25.18
N GLU A 270 4.01 26.65 -25.58
CA GLU A 270 3.88 27.92 -24.83
C GLU A 270 2.42 28.38 -24.60
N GLY A 271 1.48 27.88 -25.40
CA GLY A 271 0.04 28.12 -25.22
C GLY A 271 -0.70 27.03 -24.45
N ALA A 272 -0.07 25.88 -24.18
CA ALA A 272 -0.72 24.75 -23.52
C ALA A 272 -0.68 24.88 -21.99
N PRO A 273 -1.68 24.37 -21.25
CA PRO A 273 -1.66 24.36 -19.80
C PRO A 273 -0.43 23.61 -19.26
N ARG A 274 0.19 24.16 -18.21
CA ARG A 274 1.34 23.52 -17.54
C ARG A 274 0.86 22.37 -16.66
N VAL A 275 1.51 21.22 -16.72
CA VAL A 275 1.23 20.08 -15.82
C VAL A 275 2.37 19.91 -14.85
N CYS A 276 2.08 19.76 -13.56
CA CYS A 276 3.06 19.52 -12.51
C CYS A 276 2.75 18.22 -11.75
N VAL A 277 3.75 17.36 -11.58
CA VAL A 277 3.66 16.06 -10.89
C VAL A 277 4.72 15.92 -9.81
N TRP A 278 4.51 14.98 -8.89
CA TRP A 278 5.58 14.53 -8.00
C TRP A 278 6.74 13.95 -8.84
N PRO A 279 8.01 14.20 -8.48
CA PRO A 279 9.15 13.67 -9.24
C PRO A 279 9.11 12.14 -9.43
N GLU A 280 8.56 11.42 -8.44
CA GLU A 280 8.34 9.98 -8.47
C GLU A 280 7.37 9.54 -9.58
N HIS A 281 6.49 10.42 -10.03
CA HIS A 281 5.50 10.20 -11.10
C HIS A 281 5.94 10.71 -12.48
N ARG A 282 7.23 11.01 -12.68
CA ARG A 282 7.77 11.51 -13.96
C ARG A 282 7.34 10.71 -15.19
N LYS A 283 7.16 9.39 -15.06
CA LYS A 283 6.81 8.51 -16.19
C LYS A 283 5.43 8.80 -16.76
N TYR A 284 4.53 9.38 -15.97
CA TYR A 284 3.17 9.76 -16.39
C TYR A 284 3.12 11.15 -17.01
N LEU A 285 4.15 12.00 -16.79
CA LEU A 285 4.15 13.38 -17.22
C LEU A 285 3.92 13.58 -18.74
N PRO A 286 4.48 12.76 -19.65
CA PRO A 286 4.20 12.89 -21.08
C PRO A 286 2.72 12.63 -21.44
N ASP A 287 2.08 11.68 -20.77
CA ASP A 287 0.66 11.36 -21.01
C ASP A 287 -0.23 12.48 -20.49
N LEU A 288 0.03 12.94 -19.27
CA LEU A 288 -0.70 14.04 -18.64
C LEU A 288 -0.54 15.36 -19.40
N THR A 289 0.67 15.64 -19.92
CA THR A 289 0.93 16.82 -20.75
C THR A 289 0.12 16.78 -22.05
N ARG A 290 -0.01 15.61 -22.68
CA ARG A 290 -0.88 15.42 -23.85
C ARG A 290 -2.36 15.59 -23.50
N MET A 291 -2.81 15.11 -22.34
CA MET A 291 -4.18 15.35 -21.87
C MET A 291 -4.48 16.84 -21.70
N ALA A 292 -3.58 17.56 -21.04
CA ALA A 292 -3.70 19.01 -20.86
C ALA A 292 -3.68 19.77 -22.19
N GLN A 293 -2.85 19.35 -23.16
CA GLN A 293 -2.82 19.93 -24.50
C GLN A 293 -4.16 19.76 -25.22
N ARG A 294 -4.78 18.58 -25.18
CA ARG A 294 -6.10 18.32 -25.79
C ARG A 294 -7.21 19.14 -25.15
N LEU A 295 -7.14 19.34 -23.83
CA LEU A 295 -8.06 20.25 -23.14
C LEU A 295 -7.86 21.69 -23.62
N GLY A 296 -6.62 22.17 -23.72
CA GLY A 296 -6.30 23.49 -24.27
C GLY A 296 -6.83 23.68 -25.71
N GLN A 297 -6.64 22.68 -26.57
CA GLN A 297 -7.22 22.68 -27.93
C GLN A 297 -8.75 22.68 -27.92
N THR A 298 -9.37 22.05 -26.92
CA THR A 298 -10.83 22.05 -26.76
C THR A 298 -11.33 23.44 -26.41
N ALA A 299 -10.65 24.18 -25.53
CA ALA A 299 -10.98 25.59 -25.25
C ALA A 299 -10.86 26.49 -26.49
N THR A 300 -9.85 26.24 -27.35
CA THR A 300 -9.74 26.99 -28.62
C THR A 300 -10.88 26.68 -29.59
N ALA A 301 -11.37 25.44 -29.59
CA ALA A 301 -12.39 24.98 -30.53
C ALA A 301 -13.83 25.20 -30.04
N GLN A 302 -14.05 25.43 -28.75
CA GLN A 302 -15.37 25.46 -28.12
C GLN A 302 -15.57 26.78 -27.35
N PRO A 303 -16.32 27.75 -27.90
CA PRO A 303 -16.62 29.00 -27.23
C PRO A 303 -17.26 28.76 -25.85
N GLY A 304 -16.75 29.45 -24.82
CA GLY A 304 -17.24 29.32 -23.44
C GLY A 304 -16.59 28.19 -22.62
N VAL A 305 -15.70 27.39 -23.21
CA VAL A 305 -14.85 26.45 -22.46
C VAL A 305 -13.55 27.14 -22.09
N GLU A 306 -13.31 27.32 -20.79
CA GLU A 306 -12.10 27.87 -20.22
C GLU A 306 -11.24 26.78 -19.59
N VAL A 307 -9.94 26.78 -19.89
CA VAL A 307 -8.98 25.82 -19.33
C VAL A 307 -8.02 26.55 -18.39
N PRO A 308 -7.81 26.05 -17.16
CA PRO A 308 -6.85 26.63 -16.24
C PRO A 308 -5.44 26.72 -16.84
N ALA A 309 -4.66 27.71 -16.40
CA ALA A 309 -3.27 27.89 -16.85
C ALA A 309 -2.35 26.70 -16.51
N GLY A 310 -2.74 25.86 -15.55
CA GLY A 310 -2.06 24.61 -15.27
C GLY A 310 -2.83 23.68 -14.35
N PHE A 311 -2.37 22.43 -14.34
CA PHE A 311 -2.87 21.35 -13.51
C PHE A 311 -1.72 20.88 -12.61
N SER A 312 -2.01 20.66 -11.33
CA SER A 312 -1.03 20.14 -10.38
C SER A 312 -1.52 18.83 -9.80
N GLU A 313 -0.62 17.89 -9.58
CA GLU A 313 -0.93 16.68 -8.85
C GLU A 313 -1.28 16.97 -7.39
N PHE A 314 -2.18 16.17 -6.83
CA PHE A 314 -2.60 16.24 -5.44
C PHE A 314 -1.38 16.19 -4.50
N GLY A 315 -1.37 17.09 -3.53
CA GLY A 315 -0.32 17.28 -2.54
C GLY A 315 0.70 18.35 -2.88
N LEU A 316 0.80 18.81 -4.14
CA LEU A 316 1.78 19.82 -4.55
C LEU A 316 1.34 21.26 -4.28
N HIS A 317 0.03 21.52 -4.24
CA HIS A 317 -0.50 22.89 -4.07
C HIS A 317 -1.68 22.94 -3.10
N ARG A 318 -1.40 22.57 -1.84
CA ARG A 318 -2.40 22.61 -0.77
C ARG A 318 -2.71 24.04 -0.36
N THR A 319 -3.99 24.37 -0.35
CA THR A 319 -4.49 25.64 0.22
C THR A 319 -5.27 25.36 1.50
N MET A 320 -5.63 26.41 2.27
CA MET A 320 -6.48 26.28 3.47
C MET A 320 -7.85 25.66 3.16
N LEU A 321 -8.29 25.73 1.90
CA LEU A 321 -9.56 25.18 1.40
C LEU A 321 -9.43 23.75 0.85
N GLY A 322 -8.26 23.12 1.03
CA GLY A 322 -7.94 21.80 0.52
C GLY A 322 -7.11 21.83 -0.76
N ASP A 323 -7.00 20.66 -1.38
CA ASP A 323 -6.24 20.41 -2.59
C ASP A 323 -7.19 19.90 -3.68
N ARG A 324 -7.12 20.51 -4.86
CA ARG A 324 -7.92 20.14 -6.04
C ARG A 324 -7.06 19.50 -7.12
N GLY A 325 -5.82 19.17 -6.79
CA GLY A 325 -4.93 18.52 -7.72
C GLY A 325 -5.48 17.17 -8.17
N PHE A 326 -5.02 16.76 -9.34
CA PHE A 326 -5.35 15.44 -9.86
C PHE A 326 -4.55 14.35 -9.14
N ASP A 327 -5.07 13.15 -9.05
CA ASP A 327 -4.36 11.98 -8.51
C ASP A 327 -4.12 10.94 -9.60
N ILE A 328 -3.13 10.09 -9.38
CA ILE A 328 -2.85 8.94 -10.22
C ILE A 328 -3.03 7.70 -9.35
N THR A 329 -4.26 7.18 -9.31
CA THR A 329 -4.57 6.04 -8.45
C THR A 329 -4.17 4.75 -9.14
N GLU A 330 -3.26 4.00 -8.51
CA GLU A 330 -2.75 2.73 -9.02
C GLU A 330 -2.28 2.84 -10.49
N GLY A 331 -1.63 3.94 -10.86
CA GLY A 331 -1.15 4.23 -12.22
C GLY A 331 -2.19 4.42 -13.33
N HIS A 332 -3.47 4.48 -12.98
CA HIS A 332 -4.51 4.83 -13.93
C HIS A 332 -4.55 6.35 -14.14
N VAL A 333 -4.03 6.82 -15.27
CA VAL A 333 -4.08 8.24 -15.66
C VAL A 333 -5.50 8.77 -15.91
N ARG A 334 -6.51 7.89 -15.94
CA ARG A 334 -7.92 8.27 -16.07
C ARG A 334 -8.41 9.05 -14.85
N THR A 335 -7.95 8.74 -13.63
CA THR A 335 -8.31 9.55 -12.45
C THR A 335 -7.81 10.99 -12.62
N ALA A 336 -6.65 11.15 -13.25
CA ALA A 336 -6.15 12.47 -13.59
C ALA A 336 -7.00 13.16 -14.67
N ALA A 337 -7.44 12.43 -15.70
CA ALA A 337 -8.37 12.94 -16.70
C ALA A 337 -9.70 13.44 -16.10
N ILE A 338 -10.27 12.68 -15.16
CA ILE A 338 -11.50 13.07 -14.42
C ILE A 338 -11.27 14.37 -13.66
N ALA A 339 -10.20 14.46 -12.88
CA ALA A 339 -9.88 15.66 -12.10
C ALA A 339 -9.60 16.88 -12.97
N MET A 340 -8.81 16.72 -14.05
CA MET A 340 -8.54 17.80 -15.00
C MET A 340 -9.83 18.26 -15.72
N ALA A 341 -10.70 17.32 -16.12
CA ALA A 341 -11.99 17.63 -16.71
C ALA A 341 -12.90 18.39 -15.73
N HIS A 342 -12.90 18.00 -14.46
CA HIS A 342 -13.63 18.71 -13.40
C HIS A 342 -13.11 20.15 -13.20
N ASP A 343 -11.79 20.35 -13.27
CA ASP A 343 -11.18 21.68 -13.16
C ASP A 343 -11.53 22.58 -14.36
N VAL A 344 -11.55 22.03 -15.58
CA VAL A 344 -12.01 22.73 -16.79
C VAL A 344 -13.49 23.05 -16.71
N PHE A 345 -14.32 22.09 -16.28
CA PHE A 345 -15.75 22.31 -16.04
C PHE A 345 -15.97 23.46 -15.05
N THR A 346 -15.27 23.43 -13.93
CA THR A 346 -15.40 24.46 -12.88
C THR A 346 -14.89 25.82 -13.34
N ALA A 347 -13.85 25.87 -14.18
CA ALA A 347 -13.39 27.12 -14.77
C ALA A 347 -14.41 27.69 -15.77
N SER A 348 -14.98 26.83 -16.62
CA SER A 348 -15.90 27.22 -17.69
C SER A 348 -17.29 27.61 -17.18
N PHE A 349 -17.85 26.82 -16.26
CA PHE A 349 -19.26 26.88 -15.86
C PHE A 349 -19.47 27.22 -14.39
N GLY A 350 -18.40 27.32 -13.59
CA GLY A 350 -18.45 27.58 -12.16
C GLY A 350 -18.75 26.34 -11.31
N GLN A 351 -18.94 26.55 -10.01
CA GLN A 351 -19.32 25.49 -9.06
C GLN A 351 -20.85 25.35 -9.04
N CYS A 352 -21.35 24.42 -9.84
CA CYS A 352 -22.78 24.14 -9.97
C CYS A 352 -23.29 23.16 -8.89
N ARG A 353 -24.36 23.53 -8.17
CA ARG A 353 -25.09 22.67 -7.23
C ARG A 353 -26.60 22.83 -7.39
N PRO A 354 -27.21 22.23 -8.44
CA PRO A 354 -28.66 22.21 -8.61
C PRO A 354 -29.33 21.48 -7.44
N PRO A 355 -30.60 21.80 -7.10
CA PRO A 355 -31.34 21.03 -6.11
C PRO A 355 -31.54 19.58 -6.61
N PRO A 356 -31.69 18.58 -5.70
CA PRO A 356 -31.82 17.17 -6.10
C PRO A 356 -33.01 16.87 -7.02
N SER A 357 -34.03 17.73 -7.05
CA SER A 357 -35.19 17.61 -7.94
C SER A 357 -34.89 17.93 -9.41
N GLU A 358 -33.80 18.64 -9.71
CA GLU A 358 -33.46 19.08 -11.07
C GLU A 358 -32.56 18.02 -11.75
N PHE A 359 -33.13 16.84 -11.99
CA PHE A 359 -32.42 15.70 -12.58
C PHE A 359 -31.69 16.05 -13.88
N ARG A 360 -32.33 16.86 -14.75
CA ARG A 360 -31.73 17.24 -16.04
C ARG A 360 -30.49 18.12 -15.89
N ALA A 361 -30.45 18.97 -14.85
CA ALA A 361 -29.27 19.80 -14.57
C ALA A 361 -28.11 18.94 -14.07
N TRP A 362 -28.37 17.98 -13.17
CA TRP A 362 -27.38 16.99 -12.74
C TRP A 362 -26.85 16.16 -13.91
N GLN A 363 -27.74 15.66 -14.77
CA GLN A 363 -27.37 14.94 -15.97
C GLN A 363 -26.50 15.78 -16.91
N ALA A 364 -26.80 17.07 -17.08
CA ALA A 364 -25.99 17.97 -17.90
C ALA A 364 -24.58 18.20 -17.32
N ILE A 365 -24.44 18.26 -15.99
CA ILE A 365 -23.12 18.31 -15.31
C ILE A 365 -22.33 17.05 -15.65
N ASP A 366 -22.93 15.87 -15.46
CA ASP A 366 -22.27 14.58 -15.72
C ASP A 366 -21.90 14.42 -17.20
N ASN A 367 -22.80 14.80 -18.12
CA ASN A 367 -22.57 14.81 -19.57
C ASN A 367 -21.33 15.64 -19.93
N LEU A 368 -21.28 16.90 -19.46
CA LEU A 368 -20.20 17.83 -19.78
C LEU A 368 -18.87 17.39 -19.17
N GLN A 369 -18.86 16.91 -17.92
CA GLN A 369 -17.64 16.41 -17.27
C GLN A 369 -17.09 15.18 -17.99
N LEU A 370 -17.94 14.22 -18.32
CA LEU A 370 -17.53 12.99 -19.00
C LEU A 370 -17.09 13.25 -20.44
N TRP A 371 -17.72 14.20 -21.14
CA TRP A 371 -17.25 14.65 -22.44
C TRP A 371 -15.84 15.27 -22.35
N LEU A 372 -15.60 16.16 -21.38
CA LEU A 372 -14.27 16.73 -21.13
C LEU A 372 -13.23 15.67 -20.76
N GLU A 373 -13.62 14.64 -20.01
CA GLU A 373 -12.79 13.48 -19.68
C GLU A 373 -12.39 12.71 -20.95
N TYR A 374 -13.33 12.38 -21.83
CA TYR A 374 -13.02 11.72 -23.09
C TYR A 374 -12.12 12.57 -23.99
N ARG A 375 -12.36 13.89 -24.04
CA ARG A 375 -11.54 14.84 -24.79
C ARG A 375 -10.10 14.87 -24.29
N SER A 376 -9.89 14.85 -22.96
CA SER A 376 -8.54 14.84 -22.39
C SER A 376 -7.83 13.50 -22.65
N MET A 377 -8.52 12.38 -22.50
CA MET A 377 -7.97 11.04 -22.76
C MET A 377 -7.59 10.84 -24.24
N GLY A 378 -8.31 11.48 -25.17
CA GLY A 378 -8.05 11.39 -26.62
C GLY A 378 -8.12 9.97 -27.17
N GLN A 379 -8.84 9.09 -26.48
CA GLN A 379 -9.12 7.71 -26.83
C GLN A 379 -10.60 7.57 -27.16
N ASP A 380 -10.95 6.51 -27.90
CA ASP A 380 -12.37 6.19 -28.09
C ASP A 380 -13.03 5.91 -26.72
N PRO A 381 -14.19 6.52 -26.41
CA PRO A 381 -14.89 6.32 -25.14
C PRO A 381 -15.08 4.85 -24.76
N ALA A 382 -15.36 3.97 -25.73
CA ALA A 382 -15.54 2.54 -25.45
C ALA A 382 -14.25 1.86 -24.95
N THR A 383 -13.08 2.40 -25.27
CA THR A 383 -11.79 1.95 -24.72
C THR A 383 -11.53 2.59 -23.35
N ALA A 384 -11.81 3.89 -23.21
CA ALA A 384 -11.63 4.61 -21.94
C ALA A 384 -12.47 4.01 -20.81
N ASP A 385 -13.64 3.45 -21.14
CA ASP A 385 -14.57 2.84 -20.19
C ASP A 385 -14.28 1.38 -19.82
N GLN A 386 -13.29 0.74 -20.44
CA GLN A 386 -12.92 -0.63 -20.07
C GLN A 386 -12.32 -0.68 -18.66
N GLY A 387 -12.88 -1.52 -17.79
CA GLY A 387 -12.35 -1.79 -16.45
C GLY A 387 -12.90 -0.94 -15.32
N ILE A 388 -13.82 0.00 -15.59
CA ILE A 388 -14.52 0.77 -14.55
C ILE A 388 -16.02 0.57 -14.73
N HIS A 389 -16.65 -0.11 -13.78
CA HIS A 389 -18.11 -0.19 -13.69
C HIS A 389 -18.62 1.00 -12.88
N THR A 390 -18.99 2.09 -13.55
CA THR A 390 -19.77 3.17 -12.92
C THR A 390 -21.24 2.76 -12.86
N GLU A 391 -21.68 2.29 -11.69
CA GLU A 391 -23.10 2.10 -11.42
C GLU A 391 -23.81 3.46 -11.44
N GLY A 392 -24.81 3.63 -12.31
CA GLY A 392 -25.66 4.82 -12.36
C GLY A 392 -25.36 5.87 -13.45
N GLY A 393 -24.36 5.66 -14.31
CA GLY A 393 -23.93 6.65 -15.32
C GLY A 393 -24.20 6.31 -16.80
N SER A 394 -24.92 5.23 -17.11
CA SER A 394 -24.97 4.68 -18.48
C SER A 394 -25.60 5.62 -19.52
N GLU A 395 -26.51 6.50 -19.10
CA GLU A 395 -27.10 7.50 -19.98
C GLU A 395 -26.12 8.64 -20.26
N ALA A 396 -25.48 9.20 -19.23
CA ALA A 396 -24.47 10.24 -19.41
C ALA A 396 -23.28 9.75 -20.21
N GLN A 397 -22.87 8.50 -20.00
CA GLN A 397 -21.85 7.81 -20.79
C GLN A 397 -22.23 7.72 -22.27
N ARG A 398 -23.48 7.38 -22.57
CA ARG A 398 -23.97 7.31 -23.96
C ARG A 398 -24.01 8.69 -24.61
N GLU A 399 -24.51 9.70 -23.90
CA GLU A 399 -24.59 11.07 -24.41
C GLU A 399 -23.20 11.68 -24.63
N ALA A 400 -22.31 11.60 -23.63
CA ALA A 400 -20.94 12.13 -23.72
C ALA A 400 -20.10 11.40 -24.78
N SER A 401 -20.24 10.07 -24.90
CA SER A 401 -19.54 9.31 -25.95
C SER A 401 -20.07 9.62 -27.35
N GLY A 402 -21.38 9.83 -27.48
CA GLY A 402 -22.01 10.33 -28.70
C GLY A 402 -21.44 11.69 -29.08
N ALA A 403 -21.43 12.64 -28.13
CA ALA A 403 -20.91 13.99 -28.31
C ALA A 403 -19.42 14.00 -28.69
N ALA A 404 -18.59 13.17 -28.03
CA ALA A 404 -17.16 13.08 -28.32
C ALA A 404 -16.85 12.64 -29.77
N ARG A 405 -17.80 11.96 -30.43
CA ARG A 405 -17.70 11.50 -31.82
C ARG A 405 -18.30 12.48 -32.84
N MET A 406 -19.01 13.51 -32.39
CA MET A 406 -19.60 14.53 -33.27
C MET A 406 -18.51 15.44 -33.87
N SER A 407 -18.84 16.16 -34.95
CA SER A 407 -17.97 17.21 -35.48
C SER A 407 -17.85 18.39 -34.49
N SER A 408 -16.80 19.21 -34.61
CA SER A 408 -16.57 20.34 -33.68
C SER A 408 -17.75 21.33 -33.61
N ALA A 409 -18.41 21.60 -34.74
CA ALA A 409 -19.57 22.50 -34.80
C ALA A 409 -20.84 21.88 -34.18
N GLU A 410 -20.99 20.56 -34.22
CA GLU A 410 -22.06 19.85 -33.54
C GLU A 410 -21.81 19.75 -32.04
N GLN A 411 -20.55 19.55 -31.64
CA GLN A 411 -20.14 19.60 -30.23
C GLN A 411 -20.43 20.96 -29.62
N GLU A 412 -20.18 22.06 -30.33
CA GLU A 412 -20.50 23.41 -29.85
C GLU A 412 -21.99 23.58 -29.55
N LYS A 413 -22.84 23.14 -30.48
CA LYS A 413 -24.30 23.17 -30.28
C LYS A 413 -24.72 22.28 -29.12
N TRP A 414 -24.09 21.11 -28.96
CA TRP A 414 -24.35 20.19 -27.87
C TRP A 414 -23.94 20.79 -26.52
N VAL A 415 -22.73 21.36 -26.41
CA VAL A 415 -22.22 22.02 -25.19
C VAL A 415 -23.13 23.19 -24.82
N ALA A 416 -23.51 24.05 -25.77
CA ALA A 416 -24.41 25.16 -25.52
C ALA A 416 -25.78 24.69 -24.99
N ARG A 417 -26.32 23.59 -25.53
CA ARG A 417 -27.56 22.99 -25.05
C ARG A 417 -27.42 22.45 -23.62
N GLU A 418 -26.37 21.70 -23.33
CA GLU A 418 -26.15 21.18 -21.97
C GLU A 418 -25.93 22.33 -20.97
N HIS A 419 -25.18 23.36 -21.34
CA HIS A 419 -24.99 24.57 -20.53
C HIS A 419 -26.32 25.31 -20.27
N THR A 420 -27.25 25.31 -21.22
CA THR A 420 -28.58 25.94 -21.04
C THR A 420 -29.38 25.27 -19.91
N HIS A 421 -29.19 23.96 -19.69
CA HIS A 421 -29.80 23.28 -18.54
C HIS A 421 -29.23 23.75 -17.19
N LEU A 422 -27.98 24.20 -17.16
CA LEU A 422 -27.33 24.76 -15.96
C LEU A 422 -27.75 26.21 -15.72
N LEU A 423 -27.95 26.99 -16.79
CA LEU A 423 -28.34 28.41 -16.73
C LEU A 423 -29.83 28.64 -16.46
N ARG A 424 -30.62 27.58 -16.31
CA ARG A 424 -32.06 27.69 -15.99
C ARG A 424 -32.30 28.53 -14.73
N ASP A 425 -31.41 28.41 -13.76
CA ASP A 425 -31.33 29.26 -12.58
C ASP A 425 -29.85 29.57 -12.30
N PRO A 426 -29.41 30.82 -12.55
CA PRO A 426 -28.03 31.24 -12.33
C PRO A 426 -27.55 31.06 -10.88
N SER A 427 -28.45 30.93 -9.91
CA SER A 427 -28.07 30.71 -8.51
C SER A 427 -27.42 29.34 -8.27
N TRP A 428 -27.62 28.39 -9.18
CA TRP A 428 -27.05 27.04 -9.07
C TRP A 428 -25.54 27.04 -9.28
N CYS A 429 -25.01 27.90 -10.16
CA CYS A 429 -23.61 27.92 -10.54
C CYS A 429 -22.93 29.19 -10.04
N LYS A 430 -22.04 29.05 -9.06
CA LYS A 430 -21.26 30.18 -8.56
C LYS A 430 -19.98 30.33 -9.40
N PRO A 431 -19.65 31.55 -9.86
CA PRO A 431 -18.40 31.78 -10.57
C PRO A 431 -17.22 31.38 -9.69
N ARG A 432 -16.13 30.96 -10.33
CA ARG A 432 -14.90 30.62 -9.65
C ARG A 432 -14.38 31.88 -8.95
N GLU A 433 -14.28 31.85 -7.61
CA GLU A 433 -13.57 32.90 -6.89
C GLU A 433 -12.13 32.96 -7.42
N PRO A 434 -11.67 34.12 -7.94
CA PRO A 434 -10.28 34.27 -8.36
C PRO A 434 -9.39 34.06 -7.14
N ARG A 435 -8.41 33.16 -7.28
CA ARG A 435 -7.41 32.88 -6.25
C ARG A 435 -6.21 33.79 -6.41
#